data_AF-A0AAJ6NTT4-F1
#
_entry.id   AF-A0AAJ6NTT4-F1
#
_cell.length_a   1.000
_cell.length_b   1.000
_cell.length_c   1.000
_cell.angle_alpha   90.00
_cell.angle_beta   90.00
_cell.angle_gamma   90.00
#
_symmetry.space_group_name_H-M   'P 1'
#
loop_
_entity.id
_entity.type
_entity.pdbx_description
1 polymer ?
#
loop_
_entity_poly.entity_id
_entity_poly.type
_entity_poly.pdbx_seq_one_letter_code
_entity_poly.pdbx_strand_id
1 'polypeptide(L)' 'MLKNIFAVEPRENYQLDIRFEDDVEGVVDINKIIKFTGVFAPL' A
#
# COMPACT_ATOMS: atom_id res chain seq x y z
N MET A 1 -0.52 -0.58 19.49
CA MET A 1 0.15 0.68 19.08
C MET A 1 0.46 0.56 17.60
N LEU A 2 0.31 1.64 16.82
CA LEU A 2 0.73 1.66 15.42
C LEU A 2 2.26 1.60 15.35
N LYS A 3 2.78 0.88 14.36
CA LYS A 3 4.21 0.73 14.09
C LYS A 3 4.55 1.58 12.87
N ASN A 4 5.75 2.16 12.84
CA ASN A 4 6.18 2.90 11.66
C ASN A 4 6.47 1.91 10.53
N ILE A 5 6.20 2.37 9.32
CA ILE A 5 6.62 1.71 8.09
C ILE A 5 8.03 2.21 7.79
N PHE A 6 8.98 1.29 7.61
CA PHE A 6 10.36 1.66 7.26
C PHE A 6 10.68 1.38 5.78
N ALA A 7 9.88 0.56 5.10
CA ALA A 7 10.01 0.31 3.67
C ALA A 7 8.64 0.08 3.00
N VAL A 8 8.51 0.61 1.78
CA VAL A 8 7.35 0.39 0.89
C VAL A 8 7.87 0.20 -0.52
N GLU A 9 7.48 -0.91 -1.15
CA GLU A 9 7.79 -1.21 -2.54
C GLU A 9 6.49 -1.35 -3.35
N PRO A 10 6.36 -0.65 -4.49
CA PRO A 10 5.19 -0.80 -5.36
C PRO A 10 5.24 -2.11 -6.13
N ARG A 11 4.06 -2.68 -6.37
CA ARG A 11 3.84 -3.82 -7.26
C ARG A 11 2.80 -3.51 -8.33
N GLU A 12 2.66 -4.43 -9.28
CA GLU A 12 1.58 -4.41 -10.24
C GLU A 12 0.20 -4.41 -9.56
N ASN A 13 -0.83 -4.02 -10.31
CA ASN A 13 -2.23 -4.06 -9.87
C ASN A 13 -2.51 -3.27 -8.57
N TYR A 14 -1.80 -2.16 -8.37
CA TYR A 14 -1.99 -1.24 -7.22
C TYR A 14 -1.74 -1.91 -5.85
N GLN A 15 -0.83 -2.87 -5.81
CA GLN A 15 -0.40 -3.50 -4.57
C GLN A 15 0.88 -2.84 -4.04
N LEU A 16 1.03 -2.84 -2.72
CA LEU A 16 2.24 -2.41 -2.02
C LEU A 16 2.73 -3.52 -1.12
N ASP A 17 4.01 -3.85 -1.21
CA ASP A 17 4.71 -4.62 -0.19
C ASP A 17 5.18 -3.63 0.90
N ILE A 18 4.77 -3.85 2.14
CA ILE A 18 5.03 -2.95 3.28
C ILE A 18 5.79 -3.72 4.36
N ARG A 19 6.85 -3.10 4.90
CA ARG A 19 7.60 -3.62 6.05
C ARG A 19 7.56 -2.64 7.22
N PHE A 20 7.31 -3.17 8.42
CA PHE A 20 7.22 -2.44 9.67
C PHE A 20 8.46 -2.67 10.54
N GLU A 21 8.80 -1.71 11.40
CA GLU A 21 10.01 -1.75 12.25
C GLU A 21 10.10 -2.96 13.21
N ASP A 22 9.01 -3.70 13.38
CA ASP A 22 8.93 -4.92 14.19
C ASP A 22 8.98 -6.21 13.36
N ASP A 23 9.61 -6.15 12.18
CA ASP A 23 9.81 -7.26 11.23
C ASP A 23 8.51 -7.85 10.65
N VAL A 24 7.37 -7.19 10.85
CA VAL A 24 6.11 -7.55 10.20
C VAL A 24 6.14 -7.09 8.74
N GLU A 25 5.77 -7.99 7.84
CA GLU A 25 5.65 -7.70 6.41
C GLU A 25 4.25 -8.08 5.90
N GLY A 26 3.76 -7.37 4.89
CA GLY A 26 2.48 -7.68 4.28
C GLY A 26 2.22 -6.97 2.95
N VAL A 27 1.27 -7.51 2.20
CA VAL A 27 0.82 -6.94 0.92
C VAL A 27 -0.51 -6.22 1.12
N VAL A 28 -0.57 -4.97 0.69
CA VAL A 28 -1.79 -4.17 0.73
C VAL A 28 -2.27 -3.88 -0.69
N ASP A 29 -3.51 -4.27 -0.99
CA ASP A 29 -4.19 -3.93 -2.23
C ASP A 29 -4.92 -2.60 -2.07
N ILE A 30 -4.35 -1.55 -2.67
CA ILE A 30 -4.79 -0.18 -2.48
C ILE A 30 -6.14 0.07 -3.15
N ASN A 31 -6.47 -0.62 -4.25
CA ASN A 31 -7.78 -0.51 -4.91
C ASN A 31 -8.96 -0.89 -4.00
N LYS A 32 -8.73 -1.74 -3.01
CA LYS A 32 -9.78 -2.17 -2.07
C LYS A 32 -10.03 -1.17 -0.95
N ILE A 33 -9.13 -0.21 -0.76
CA ILE A 33 -9.12 0.70 0.40
C ILE A 33 -9.42 2.12 -0.03
N ILE A 34 -8.89 2.56 -1.18
CA ILE A 34 -9.11 3.91 -1.69
C ILE A 34 -9.91 3.89 -2.98
N LYS A 35 -10.81 4.86 -3.11
CA LYS A 35 -11.48 5.14 -4.38
C LYS A 35 -10.67 6.18 -5.13
N PHE A 36 -10.10 5.79 -6.26
CA PHE A 36 -9.43 6.70 -7.17
C PHE A 36 -10.45 7.66 -7.81
N THR A 37 -10.17 8.96 -7.74
CA THR A 37 -11.05 10.03 -8.25
C THR A 37 -10.24 11.13 -8.94
N GLY A 38 -10.91 11.96 -9.75
CA GLY A 38 -10.28 13.05 -10.49
C GLY A 38 -9.26 12.56 -11.50
N VAL A 39 -8.09 13.20 -11.55
CA VAL A 39 -7.00 12.87 -12.49
C VAL A 39 -6.41 11.46 -12.28
N PHE A 40 -6.71 10.82 -11.15
CA PHE A 40 -6.25 9.46 -10.84
C PHE A 40 -7.33 8.40 -11.07
N ALA A 41 -8.54 8.79 -11.49
CA ALA A 41 -9.57 7.82 -11.83
C ALA A 41 -9.06 6.87 -12.93
N PRO A 42 -9.42 5.57 -12.88
CA PRO A 42 -9.11 4.64 -13.96
C PRO A 42 -9.64 5.20 -15.28
N LEU A 43 -8.82 5.15 -16.33
CA LEU A 43 -9.25 5.46 -17.70
C LEU A 43 -10.26 4.42 -18.21
#